data_AF-A0A5N5Z9F2-F1
#
_entry.id   AF-A0A5N5Z9F2-F1
#
_cell.length_a   1.000
_cell.length_b   1.000
_cell.length_c   1.000
_cell.angle_alpha   90.00
_cell.angle_beta   90.00
_cell.angle_gamma   90.00
#
_symmetry.space_group_name_H-M   'P 1'
#
loop_
_entity.id
_entity.type
_entity.pdbx_description
1 polymer ?
#
loop_
_entity_poly.entity_id
_entity_poly.type
_entity_poly.pdbx_seq_one_letter_code
_entity_poly.pdbx_strand_id
1 'polypeptide(L)'
;MAKKYQLKFAWIYFVVGIASYYAGEVLLAGILLFYIEVTGDYDSIASMSDITLMVISIIAGVITCYISYQLLKKKLHKEYLVKEQNKPKISDIGKSEEEIASNHHSF
;
A
#
# COMPACT_ATOMS: atom_id res chain seq x y z
N MET A 1 19.94 -17.39 4.01
CA MET A 1 19.61 -16.30 3.05
C MET A 1 18.13 -15.89 3.08
N ALA A 2 17.15 -16.81 3.17
CA ALA A 2 15.71 -16.47 3.17
C ALA A 2 15.21 -15.58 4.33
N LYS A 3 15.78 -15.71 5.54
CA LYS A 3 15.38 -14.92 6.73
C LYS A 3 15.60 -13.41 6.59
N LYS A 4 16.64 -12.96 5.87
CA LYS A 4 16.95 -11.52 5.72
C LYS A 4 15.94 -10.78 4.83
N TYR A 5 15.36 -11.45 3.84
CA TYR A 5 14.35 -10.87 2.95
C TYR A 5 13.00 -10.69 3.67
N GLN A 6 12.58 -11.67 4.48
CA GLN A 6 11.36 -11.61 5.30
C GLN A 6 11.39 -10.41 6.27
N LEU A 7 12.54 -10.18 6.94
CA LEU A 7 12.73 -9.05 7.86
C LEU A 7 12.64 -7.68 7.15
N LYS A 8 13.22 -7.54 5.95
CA LYS A 8 13.17 -6.28 5.19
C LYS A 8 11.74 -5.91 4.79
N PHE A 9 10.94 -6.88 4.36
CA PHE A 9 9.54 -6.61 4.02
C PHE A 9 8.70 -6.28 5.27
N ALA A 10 8.95 -6.94 6.40
CA ALA A 10 8.23 -6.65 7.65
C ALA A 10 8.38 -5.19 8.10
N TRP A 11 9.60 -4.63 8.04
CA TRP A 11 9.83 -3.21 8.37
C TRP A 11 9.15 -2.25 7.40
N ILE A 12 9.10 -2.59 6.10
CA ILE A 12 8.38 -1.78 5.11
C ILE A 12 6.88 -1.78 5.42
N TYR A 13 6.28 -2.95 5.70
CA TYR A 13 4.88 -3.01 6.08
C TYR A 13 4.58 -2.21 7.35
N PHE A 14 5.47 -2.25 8.34
CA PHE A 14 5.31 -1.48 9.57
C PHE A 14 5.34 0.02 9.33
N VAL A 15 6.35 0.54 8.63
CA VAL A 15 6.48 1.98 8.35
C VAL A 15 5.34 2.46 7.45
N VAL A 16 4.97 1.69 6.42
CA VAL A 16 3.83 2.02 5.55
C VAL A 16 2.51 1.97 6.32
N GLY A 17 2.35 1.04 7.26
CA GLY A 17 1.17 0.98 8.12
C GLY A 17 1.00 2.24 8.96
N ILE A 18 2.07 2.70 9.63
CA ILE A 18 2.03 3.94 10.42
C ILE A 18 1.78 5.14 9.51
N ALA A 19 2.49 5.24 8.38
CA ALA A 19 2.31 6.35 7.45
C ALA A 19 0.88 6.41 6.88
N SER A 20 0.29 5.25 6.55
CA SER A 20 -1.07 5.18 6.02
C SER A 20 -2.16 5.45 7.06
N TYR A 21 -1.92 5.13 8.34
CA TYR A 21 -2.83 5.52 9.42
C TYR A 21 -2.98 7.04 9.50
N TYR A 22 -1.87 7.77 9.63
CA TYR A 22 -1.90 9.24 9.69
C TYR A 22 -2.32 9.89 8.37
N ALA A 23 -1.96 9.30 7.23
CA ALA A 23 -2.50 9.74 5.94
C ALA A 23 -4.02 9.62 5.89
N GLY A 24 -4.60 8.59 6.51
CA GLY A 24 -6.04 8.43 6.66
C GLY A 24 -6.71 9.55 7.46
N GLU A 25 -6.08 9.99 8.55
CA GLU A 25 -6.57 11.14 9.33
C GLU A 25 -6.51 12.45 8.53
N VAL A 26 -5.42 12.67 7.79
CA VAL A 26 -5.28 13.84 6.91
C VAL A 26 -6.34 13.83 5.81
N LEU A 27 -6.58 12.66 5.19
CA LEU A 27 -7.63 12.50 4.20
C LEU A 27 -9.03 12.75 4.78
N LEU A 28 -9.30 12.24 5.99
CA LEU A 28 -10.56 12.51 6.68
C LEU A 28 -10.73 14.01 6.92
N ALA A 29 -9.72 14.70 7.45
CA ALA A 29 -9.77 16.15 7.65
C ALA A 29 -10.02 16.90 6.33
N GLY A 30 -9.37 16.49 5.24
CA GLY A 30 -9.62 17.05 3.91
C GLY A 30 -11.06 16.83 3.43
N ILE A 31 -11.64 15.66 3.68
CA ILE A 31 -13.05 15.35 3.35
C ILE A 31 -14.01 16.22 4.16
N LEU A 32 -13.74 16.40 5.47
CA LEU A 32 -14.57 17.24 6.33
C LEU A 32 -14.51 18.72 5.92
N LEU A 33 -13.33 19.23 5.56
CA LEU A 33 -13.17 20.58 5.03
C LEU A 33 -13.89 20.75 3.68
N PHE A 34 -13.74 19.78 2.77
CA PHE A 34 -14.45 19.80 1.50
C PHE A 34 -15.98 19.77 1.69
N TYR A 35 -16.47 18.97 2.64
CA TYR A 35 -17.89 18.94 2.99
C TYR A 35 -18.39 20.32 3.43
N ILE A 36 -17.69 20.97 4.36
CA ILE A 36 -18.03 22.32 4.83
C ILE A 36 -18.08 23.31 3.67
N GLU A 37 -17.07 23.29 2.79
CA GLU A 37 -17.01 24.21 1.64
C GLU A 37 -18.20 24.00 0.68
N VAL A 38 -18.60 22.75 0.45
CA VAL A 38 -19.70 22.43 -0.48
C VAL A 38 -21.07 22.73 0.10
N THR A 39 -21.28 22.48 1.40
CA THR A 39 -22.60 22.64 2.04
C THR A 39 -22.79 24.01 2.69
N GLY A 40 -21.71 24.72 3.00
CA GLY A 40 -21.73 25.94 3.82
C GLY A 40 -22.10 25.69 5.28
N ASP A 41 -22.15 24.42 5.73
CA ASP A 41 -22.61 24.03 7.06
C ASP A 41 -21.43 23.81 8.01
N TYR A 42 -20.94 24.91 8.58
CA TYR A 42 -19.85 24.91 9.55
C TYR A 42 -20.28 24.34 10.91
N ASP A 43 -21.54 24.53 11.29
CA ASP A 43 -22.06 24.19 12.61
C ASP A 43 -22.17 22.67 12.81
N SER A 44 -22.45 21.92 11.75
CA SER A 44 -22.53 20.45 11.81
C SER A 44 -21.23 19.77 12.26
N ILE A 45 -20.07 20.31 11.87
CA ILE A 45 -18.77 19.76 12.30
C ILE A 45 -18.34 20.39 13.63
N ALA A 46 -18.55 21.70 13.81
CA ALA A 46 -18.17 22.40 15.03
C ALA A 46 -18.96 21.95 16.27
N SER A 47 -20.17 21.42 16.08
CA SER A 47 -20.99 20.87 17.17
C SER A 47 -20.65 19.42 17.54
N MET A 48 -19.78 18.75 16.78
CA MET A 48 -19.32 17.41 17.13
C MET A 48 -18.42 17.45 18.37
N SER A 49 -18.63 16.51 19.30
CA SER A 49 -17.74 16.38 20.45
C SER A 49 -16.35 15.89 20.04
N ASP A 50 -15.32 16.31 20.76
CA ASP A 50 -13.93 15.86 20.54
C ASP A 50 -13.81 14.34 20.57
N ILE A 51 -14.57 13.67 21.45
CA ILE A 51 -14.59 12.20 21.55
C ILE A 51 -15.14 11.59 20.26
N THR A 52 -16.21 12.16 19.70
CA THR A 52 -16.80 11.70 18.45
C THR A 52 -15.80 11.83 17.30
N LEU A 53 -15.17 13.01 17.16
CA LEU A 53 -14.16 13.25 16.14
C LEU A 53 -12.95 12.33 16.29
N MET A 54 -12.50 12.08 17.52
CA MET A 54 -11.40 11.17 17.82
C MET A 54 -11.73 9.73 17.39
N VAL A 55 -12.93 9.24 17.73
CA VAL A 55 -13.36 7.87 17.36
C VAL A 55 -13.45 7.73 15.83
N ILE A 56 -14.03 8.72 15.14
CA ILE A 56 -14.12 8.71 13.66
C ILE A 56 -12.71 8.73 13.05
N SER A 57 -11.80 9.55 13.58
CA SER A 57 -10.42 9.65 13.11
C SER A 57 -9.66 8.33 13.28
N ILE A 58 -9.79 7.67 14.43
CA ILE A 58 -9.19 6.35 14.67
C ILE A 58 -9.72 5.33 13.66
N ILE A 59 -11.05 5.28 13.46
CA ILE A 59 -11.67 4.34 12.52
C ILE A 59 -11.18 4.62 11.09
N ALA A 60 -11.15 5.88 10.66
CA ALA A 60 -10.68 6.29 9.33
C ALA A 60 -9.20 5.93 9.12
N GLY A 61 -8.35 6.15 10.13
CA GLY A 61 -6.94 5.76 10.11
C GLY A 61 -6.77 4.25 9.98
N VAL A 62 -7.53 3.46 10.76
CA VAL A 62 -7.49 1.99 10.69
C VAL A 62 -7.97 1.47 9.33
N ILE A 63 -9.04 2.04 8.77
CA ILE A 63 -9.55 1.66 7.45
C ILE A 63 -8.51 1.96 6.38
N THR A 64 -7.92 3.16 6.39
CA THR A 64 -6.88 3.55 5.44
C THR A 64 -5.65 2.65 5.53
N CYS A 65 -5.24 2.30 6.74
CA CYS A 65 -4.15 1.35 6.98
C CYS A 65 -4.47 -0.04 6.40
N TYR A 66 -5.68 -0.55 6.63
CA TYR A 66 -6.13 -1.83 6.09
C TYR A 66 -6.15 -1.83 4.55
N ILE A 67 -6.70 -0.79 3.93
CA ILE A 67 -6.75 -0.64 2.47
C ILE A 67 -5.33 -0.60 1.90
N SER A 68 -4.46 0.21 2.51
CA SER A 68 -3.05 0.35 2.08
C SER A 68 -2.30 -0.98 2.17
N TYR A 69 -2.51 -1.74 3.25
CA TYR A 69 -1.96 -3.08 3.40
C TYR A 69 -2.40 -4.03 2.28
N GLN A 70 -3.70 -4.04 1.95
CA GLN A 70 -4.23 -4.89 0.89
C GLN A 70 -3.68 -4.52 -0.49
N LEU A 71 -3.54 -3.23 -0.79
CA LEU A 71 -2.93 -2.75 -2.03
C LEU A 71 -1.45 -3.13 -2.12
N LEU A 72 -0.71 -2.95 -1.03
CA LEU A 72 0.71 -3.29 -0.96
C LEU A 72 0.92 -4.79 -1.12
N LYS A 73 0.09 -5.62 -0.47
CA LYS A 73 0.10 -7.08 -0.62
C LYS A 73 -0.14 -7.50 -2.07
N LYS A 74 -1.12 -6.91 -2.76
CA LYS A 74 -1.39 -7.17 -4.18
C LYS A 74 -0.21 -6.80 -5.08
N LYS A 75 0.40 -5.62 -4.86
CA LYS A 75 1.58 -5.18 -5.62
C LYS A 75 2.78 -6.10 -5.42
N LEU A 76 3.10 -6.42 -4.17
CA LEU A 76 4.23 -7.31 -3.84
C LEU A 76 4.03 -8.72 -4.36
N HIS A 77 2.80 -9.24 -4.34
CA HIS A 77 2.50 -10.53 -4.94
C HIS A 77 2.72 -10.52 -6.46
N LYS A 78 2.31 -9.46 -7.15
CA LYS A 78 2.55 -9.29 -8.59
C LYS A 78 4.05 -9.22 -8.90
N GLU A 79 4.82 -8.45 -8.12
CA GLU A 79 6.28 -8.38 -8.28
C GLU A 79 6.97 -9.70 -7.99
N TYR A 80 6.49 -10.47 -7.01
CA TYR A 80 6.99 -11.81 -6.72
C TYR A 80 6.82 -12.74 -7.92
N LEU A 81 5.61 -12.78 -8.52
CA LEU A 81 5.32 -13.65 -9.67
C LEU A 81 6.20 -13.29 -10.88
N VAL A 82 6.38 -12.00 -11.18
CA VAL A 82 7.27 -11.55 -12.26
C VAL A 82 8.73 -11.96 -11.99
N LYS A 83 9.21 -11.80 -10.75
CA LYS A 83 10.56 -12.25 -10.38
C LYS A 83 10.72 -13.76 -10.45
N GLU A 84 9.69 -14.52 -10.14
CA GLU A 84 9.74 -15.98 -10.17
C GLU A 84 9.71 -16.51 -11.62
N GLN A 85 8.93 -15.88 -12.50
CA GLN A 85 8.91 -16.17 -13.94
C GLN A 85 10.23 -15.83 -14.64
N ASN A 86 10.90 -14.75 -14.23
CA ASN A 86 12.16 -14.28 -14.81
C ASN A 86 13.40 -14.84 -14.10
N LYS A 87 13.27 -15.85 -13.24
CA LYS A 87 14.44 -16.52 -12.67
C LYS A 87 15.13 -17.35 -13.76
N PRO A 88 16.47 -17.22 -13.93
CA PRO A 88 17.20 -18.04 -14.87
C PRO A 88 17.00 -19.51 -14.51
N LYS A 89 16.52 -20.28 -15.49
CA LYS A 89 16.32 -21.72 -15.34
C LYS A 89 17.65 -22.43 -15.52
N ILE A 90 17.73 -23.66 -15.01
CA ILE A 90 18.92 -24.51 -15.21
C ILE A 90 19.20 -24.73 -16.72
N SER A 91 18.15 -24.68 -17.55
CA SER A 91 18.23 -24.74 -19.01
C SER A 91 18.90 -23.53 -19.68
N ASP A 92 19.17 -22.47 -18.92
CA ASP A 92 19.72 -21.21 -19.40
C ASP A 92 21.22 -21.09 -19.04
N ILE A 93 21.76 -22.06 -18.29
CA ILE A 93 23.18 -22.13 -17.94
C ILE A 93 24.01 -22.39 -19.19
N GLY A 94 24.92 -21.48 -19.51
CA GLY A 94 25.81 -21.55 -20.68
C GLY A 94 25.26 -20.90 -21.95
N LYS A 95 24.03 -20.35 -21.92
CA LYS A 95 23.47 -19.56 -23.02
C LYS A 95 23.87 -18.09 -22.91
N SER A 96 24.04 -17.45 -24.04
CA SER A 96 24.27 -16.00 -24.10
C SER A 96 23.01 -15.22 -23.69
N GLU A 97 23.16 -14.00 -23.17
CA GLU A 97 22.02 -13.16 -22.74
C GLU A 97 21.02 -12.92 -23.89
N GLU A 98 21.51 -12.87 -25.13
CA GLU A 98 20.72 -12.70 -26.36
C GLU A 98 19.85 -13.94 -26.67
N GLU A 99 20.35 -15.15 -26.39
CA GLU A 99 19.59 -16.41 -26.55
C GLU A 99 18.51 -16.59 -25.46
N ILE A 100 18.73 -16.03 -24.28
CA ILE A 100 17.75 -16.05 -23.18
C ILE A 100 16.62 -15.06 -23.48
N ALA A 101 16.95 -13.88 -23.98
CA ALA A 101 15.98 -12.84 -24.34
C ALA A 101 15.07 -13.23 -25.52
N SER A 102 15.60 -13.93 -26.54
CA SER A 102 14.81 -14.36 -27.71
C SER A 102 13.79 -15.46 -27.38
N ASN A 103 14.12 -16.40 -26.49
CA ASN A 103 13.21 -17.48 -26.09
C ASN A 103 12.01 -17.00 -25.25
N HIS A 104 12.17 -15.91 -24.49
CA HIS A 104 11.09 -15.36 -23.67
C HIS A 104 10.05 -14.56 -24.46
N HIS A 105 10.34 -14.19 -25.72
CA HIS A 105 9.47 -13.43 -26.62
C HIS A 105 8.71 -14.29 -27.65
N SER A 106 8.92 -15.60 -27.65
CA SER A 106 8.38 -16.55 -28.65
C SER A 106 7.04 -17.20 -28.28
N PHE A 107 6.34 -16.74 -27.24
CA PHE A 107 5.04 -17.27 -26.82
C PHE A 107 3.98 -16.18 -26.67
#